data_AF-A0A024JZF6-F1
#
_entry.id   AF-A0A024JZF6-F1
#
_cell.length_a   1.000
_cell.length_b   1.000
_cell.length_c   1.000
_cell.angle_alpha   90.00
_cell.angle_beta   90.00
_cell.angle_gamma   90.00
#
_symmetry.space_group_name_H-M   'P 1'
#
loop_
_entity.id
_entity.type
_entity.pdbx_description
1 polymer ?
#
loop_
_entity_poly.entity_id
_entity_poly.type
_entity_poly.pdbx_seq_one_letter_code
_entity_poly.pdbx_strand_id
1 'polypeptide(L)'
;MKEPIDWIRAVFLGAISGGFLWAVMLSVLFLVTHGDTTTRDLYTFLLAVSTGVLGVGITMYLRVRTSRWRSTAMGIILAPLIGGSILLFVTLTVVLPSQRTH
;
A
#
# COMPACT_ATOMS: atom_id res chain seq x y z
N MET A 1 23.75 16.89 -8.77
CA MET A 1 22.32 17.16 -8.47
C MET A 1 21.52 15.97 -8.97
N LYS A 2 20.54 15.43 -8.21
CA LYS A 2 19.73 14.29 -8.69
C LYS A 2 18.71 14.80 -9.70
N GLU A 3 18.50 14.06 -10.79
CA GLU A 3 17.51 14.43 -11.82
C GLU A 3 16.10 14.54 -11.22
N PRO A 4 15.28 15.51 -11.69
CA PRO A 4 13.92 15.71 -11.19
C PRO A 4 13.06 14.45 -11.39
N ILE A 5 12.12 14.23 -10.47
CA ILE A 5 11.21 13.09 -10.52
C ILE A 5 10.09 13.41 -11.49
N ASP A 6 9.86 12.52 -12.45
CA ASP A 6 8.63 12.52 -13.24
C ASP A 6 7.47 11.98 -12.38
N TRP A 7 6.68 12.93 -11.85
CA TRP A 7 5.54 12.65 -10.98
C TRP A 7 4.37 11.99 -11.72
N ILE A 8 4.17 12.29 -13.00
CA ILE A 8 3.09 11.69 -13.78
C ILE A 8 3.34 10.19 -13.85
N ARG A 9 4.54 9.80 -14.26
CA ARG A 9 4.92 8.39 -14.35
C ARG A 9 4.90 7.70 -12.99
N ALA A 10 5.32 8.39 -11.92
CA ALA A 10 5.32 7.84 -10.57
C ALA A 10 3.90 7.57 -10.07
N VAL A 11 2.97 8.52 -10.27
CA VAL A 11 1.56 8.38 -9.85
C VAL A 11 0.86 7.31 -10.68
N PHE A 12 1.05 7.27 -12.00
CA PHE A 12 0.48 6.21 -12.85
C PHE A 12 0.96 4.82 -12.45
N LEU A 13 2.28 4.66 -12.25
CA LEU A 13 2.84 3.39 -11.76
C LEU A 13 2.30 3.05 -10.38
N GLY A 14 2.25 4.00 -9.46
CA GLY A 14 1.75 3.80 -8.11
C GLY A 14 0.27 3.41 -8.08
N ALA A 15 -0.56 4.02 -8.93
CA ALA A 15 -1.98 3.68 -9.03
C ALA A 15 -2.20 2.27 -9.60
N ILE A 16 -1.52 1.91 -10.68
CA ILE A 16 -1.64 0.58 -11.30
C ILE A 16 -1.10 -0.50 -10.37
N SER A 17 0.13 -0.33 -9.88
CA SER A 17 0.76 -1.31 -8.98
C SER A 17 0.08 -1.36 -7.61
N GLY A 18 -0.41 -0.23 -7.10
CA GLY A 18 -1.20 -0.16 -5.87
C GLY A 18 -2.52 -0.89 -6.02
N GLY A 19 -3.29 -0.61 -7.08
CA GLY A 19 -4.53 -1.33 -7.36
C GLY A 19 -4.33 -2.83 -7.46
N PHE A 20 -3.28 -3.27 -8.18
CA PHE A 20 -2.93 -4.68 -8.27
C PHE A 20 -2.53 -5.29 -6.92
N LEU A 21 -1.64 -4.64 -6.18
CA LEU A 21 -1.21 -5.07 -4.85
C LEU A 21 -2.42 -5.27 -3.91
N TRP A 22 -3.30 -4.28 -3.87
CA TRP A 22 -4.49 -4.30 -3.03
C TRP A 22 -5.50 -5.35 -3.47
N ALA A 23 -5.71 -5.54 -4.78
CA ALA A 23 -6.57 -6.60 -5.30
C ALA A 23 -6.07 -7.99 -4.87
N VAL A 24 -4.75 -8.23 -4.94
CA VAL A 24 -4.15 -9.49 -4.50
C VAL A 24 -4.31 -9.66 -2.99
N MET A 25 -3.99 -8.63 -2.19
CA MET A 25 -4.11 -8.69 -0.73
C MET A 25 -5.54 -8.97 -0.28
N LEU A 26 -6.54 -8.34 -0.91
CA LEU A 26 -7.95 -8.56 -0.62
C LEU A 26 -8.47 -9.92 -1.13
N SER A 27 -7.93 -10.42 -2.23
CA SER A 27 -8.30 -11.74 -2.76
C SER A 27 -7.75 -12.87 -1.89
N VAL A 28 -6.48 -12.77 -1.49
CA VAL A 28 -5.86 -13.70 -0.51
C VAL A 28 -6.63 -13.64 0.80
N LEU A 29 -7.01 -12.43 1.23
CA LEU A 29 -7.83 -12.25 2.40
C LEU A 29 -9.17 -13.01 2.30
N PHE A 30 -9.91 -12.84 1.21
CA PHE A 30 -11.21 -13.48 1.02
C PHE A 30 -11.12 -15.02 1.13
N LEU A 31 -10.04 -15.60 0.60
CA LEU A 31 -9.72 -17.02 0.72
C LEU A 31 -9.40 -17.45 2.16
N VAL A 32 -8.66 -16.62 2.91
CA VAL A 32 -8.22 -16.95 4.28
C VAL A 32 -9.32 -16.75 5.31
N THR A 33 -10.19 -15.75 5.15
CA THR A 33 -11.31 -15.47 6.08
C THR A 33 -12.39 -16.56 6.10
N HIS A 34 -12.38 -17.51 5.15
CA HIS A 34 -13.23 -18.69 5.23
C HIS A 34 -12.80 -19.67 6.34
N GLY A 35 -11.63 -19.50 6.95
CA GLY A 35 -11.22 -20.24 8.14
C GLY A 35 -10.86 -19.30 9.29
N ASP A 36 -11.80 -19.04 10.21
CA ASP A 36 -11.64 -18.51 11.58
C ASP A 36 -10.49 -17.50 11.88
N THR A 37 -10.05 -16.71 10.91
CA THR A 37 -8.97 -15.75 11.16
C THR A 37 -9.52 -14.48 11.81
N THR A 38 -8.91 -14.10 12.92
CA THR A 38 -9.29 -12.91 13.69
C THR A 38 -8.90 -11.65 12.92
N THR A 39 -9.71 -10.59 13.02
CA THR A 39 -9.48 -9.28 12.38
C THR A 39 -8.10 -8.68 12.67
N ARG A 40 -7.46 -9.10 13.76
CA ARG A 40 -6.10 -8.70 14.15
C ARG A 40 -5.01 -9.26 13.23
N ASP A 41 -5.09 -10.54 12.86
CA ASP A 41 -4.10 -11.18 11.97
C ASP A 41 -4.14 -10.54 10.58
N LEU A 42 -5.34 -10.15 10.20
CA LEU A 42 -5.71 -9.39 9.02
C LEU A 42 -4.93 -8.07 8.89
N TYR A 43 -5.06 -7.17 9.87
CA TYR A 43 -4.32 -5.91 9.89
C TYR A 43 -2.81 -6.14 9.98
N THR A 44 -2.39 -7.18 10.70
CA THR A 44 -0.97 -7.52 10.85
C THR A 44 -0.36 -7.95 9.53
N PHE A 45 -1.04 -8.79 8.75
CA PHE A 45 -0.62 -9.20 7.42
C PHE A 45 -0.55 -8.01 6.45
N LEU A 46 -1.60 -7.19 6.40
CA LEU A 46 -1.66 -6.02 5.52
C LEU A 46 -0.52 -5.03 5.85
N LEU A 47 -0.26 -4.79 7.13
CA LEU A 47 0.86 -3.96 7.58
C LEU A 47 2.21 -4.57 7.24
N ALA A 48 2.43 -5.86 7.49
CA ALA A 48 3.69 -6.53 7.19
C ALA A 48 4.05 -6.45 5.70
N VAL A 49 3.10 -6.76 4.82
CA VAL A 49 3.27 -6.67 3.37
C VAL A 49 3.54 -5.22 2.95
N SER A 50 2.74 -4.27 3.44
CA SER A 50 2.91 -2.84 3.11
C SER A 50 4.28 -2.32 3.55
N THR A 51 4.75 -2.72 4.73
CA THR A 51 6.05 -2.30 5.27
C THR A 51 7.20 -2.88 4.45
N GLY A 52 7.08 -4.12 3.99
CA GLY A 52 8.04 -4.74 3.07
C GLY A 52 8.13 -3.99 1.74
N VAL A 53 6.98 -3.68 1.13
CA VAL A 53 6.92 -2.91 -0.13
C VAL A 53 7.51 -1.51 0.04
N LEU A 54 7.19 -0.83 1.15
CA LEU A 54 7.79 0.46 1.49
C LEU A 54 9.32 0.37 1.64
N GLY A 55 9.82 -0.65 2.34
CA GLY A 55 11.25 -0.89 2.50
C GLY A 55 11.97 -1.06 1.16
N VAL A 56 11.38 -1.84 0.24
CA VAL A 56 11.91 -2.00 -1.13
C VAL A 56 11.89 -0.68 -1.89
N GLY A 57 10.77 0.06 -1.84
CA GLY A 57 10.65 1.36 -2.51
C GLY A 57 11.65 2.39 -2.00
N ILE A 58 11.83 2.49 -0.68
CA ILE A 58 12.77 3.43 -0.03
C ILE A 58 14.22 3.06 -0.37
N THR A 59 14.60 1.79 -0.21
CA THR A 59 15.98 1.34 -0.51
C THR A 59 16.32 1.58 -1.97
N MET A 60 15.37 1.32 -2.89
CA MET A 60 15.53 1.60 -4.30
C MET A 60 15.65 3.11 -4.56
N TYR A 61 14.80 3.94 -3.96
CA TYR A 61 14.85 5.40 -4.10
C TYR A 61 16.18 6.01 -3.62
N LEU A 62 16.75 5.46 -2.53
CA LEU A 62 18.03 5.90 -2.01
C LEU A 62 19.19 5.51 -2.92
N ARG A 63 19.11 4.34 -3.57
CA ARG A 63 20.21 3.77 -4.38
C ARG A 63 20.29 4.34 -5.79
N VAL A 64 19.17 4.69 -6.43
CA VAL A 64 19.20 5.09 -7.85
C VAL A 64 19.38 6.59 -8.08
N ARG A 65 20.21 6.95 -9.07
CA ARG A 65 20.52 8.35 -9.43
C ARG A 65 19.74 8.89 -10.63
N THR A 66 19.23 8.01 -11.50
CA THR A 66 18.47 8.35 -12.72
C THR A 66 16.99 8.62 -12.42
N SER A 67 16.43 9.65 -13.05
CA SER A 67 15.04 10.10 -12.90
C SER A 67 14.04 8.97 -13.11
N ARG A 68 14.26 8.15 -14.14
CA ARG A 68 13.36 7.06 -14.53
C ARG A 68 13.15 6.05 -13.40
N TRP A 69 14.23 5.67 -12.72
CA TRP A 69 14.17 4.71 -11.62
C TRP A 69 13.73 5.34 -10.31
N ARG A 70 14.03 6.62 -10.08
CA ARG A 70 13.49 7.37 -8.93
C ARG A 70 11.97 7.50 -9.01
N SER A 71 11.43 7.80 -10.19
CA SER A 71 9.98 7.84 -10.45
C SER A 71 9.32 6.48 -10.18
N THR A 72 9.94 5.39 -10.65
CA THR A 72 9.46 4.03 -10.37
C THR A 72 9.50 3.69 -8.88
N ALA A 73 10.59 4.03 -8.17
CA ALA A 73 10.69 3.82 -6.73
C ALA A 73 9.61 4.59 -5.96
N MET A 74 9.31 5.82 -6.40
CA MET A 74 8.22 6.61 -5.81
C MET A 74 6.83 6.00 -6.09
N GLY A 75 6.63 5.43 -7.27
CA GLY A 75 5.43 4.64 -7.57
C GLY A 75 5.27 3.44 -6.64
N ILE A 76 6.35 2.70 -6.38
CA ILE A 76 6.34 1.57 -5.43
C ILE A 76 5.99 2.02 -4.01
N ILE A 77 6.48 3.18 -3.57
CA ILE A 77 6.14 3.75 -2.26
C ILE A 77 4.67 4.18 -2.20
N LEU A 78 4.15 4.77 -3.29
CA LEU A 78 2.76 5.21 -3.38
C LEU A 78 1.77 4.04 -3.40
N ALA A 79 2.13 2.91 -3.99
CA ALA A 79 1.27 1.73 -4.13
C ALA A 79 0.60 1.26 -2.82
N PRO A 80 1.34 0.98 -1.72
CA PRO A 80 0.72 0.61 -0.45
C PRO A 80 -0.01 1.79 0.22
N LEU A 81 0.48 3.04 0.05
CA LEU A 81 -0.13 4.22 0.66
C LEU A 81 -1.53 4.53 0.12
N ILE A 82 -1.77 4.31 -1.17
CA ILE A 82 -3.08 4.59 -1.78
C ILE A 82 -4.16 3.75 -1.13
N GLY A 83 -4.07 2.42 -1.15
CA GLY A 83 -5.10 1.59 -0.50
C GLY A 83 -5.03 1.63 1.04
N GLY A 84 -3.85 1.89 1.62
CA GLY A 84 -3.72 2.11 3.07
C GLY A 84 -4.52 3.33 3.53
N SER A 85 -4.51 4.41 2.74
CA SER A 85 -5.29 5.61 3.03
C SER A 85 -6.81 5.36 2.98
N ILE A 86 -7.26 4.52 2.04
CA ILE A 86 -8.68 4.11 1.93
C ILE A 86 -9.07 3.27 3.15
N LEU A 87 -8.25 2.30 3.54
CA LEU A 87 -8.50 1.47 4.72
C LEU A 87 -8.55 2.29 6.01
N LEU A 88 -7.62 3.23 6.17
CA LEU A 88 -7.58 4.12 7.31
C LEU A 88 -8.85 5.00 7.34
N PHE A 89 -9.27 5.53 6.19
CA PHE A 89 -10.51 6.29 6.05
C PHE A 89 -11.74 5.46 6.43
N VAL A 90 -11.90 4.25 5.89
CA VAL A 90 -13.02 3.35 6.22
C VAL A 90 -13.01 2.96 7.70
N THR A 91 -11.84 2.69 8.27
CA THR A 91 -11.71 2.32 9.69
C THR A 91 -12.17 3.47 10.59
N LEU A 92 -11.75 4.70 10.30
CA LEU A 92 -12.10 5.88 11.11
C LEU A 92 -13.57 6.30 10.94
N THR A 93 -14.13 6.18 9.74
CA THR A 93 -15.47 6.70 9.42
C THR A 93 -16.58 5.69 9.58
N VAL A 94 -16.29 4.39 9.45
CA VAL A 94 -17.32 3.33 9.48
C VAL A 94 -17.12 2.40 10.67
N VAL A 95 -15.91 1.84 10.84
CA VAL A 95 -15.67 0.79 11.85
C VAL A 95 -15.67 1.35 13.27
N LEU A 96 -14.89 2.40 13.53
CA LEU A 96 -14.79 2.99 14.87
C LEU A 96 -16.13 3.51 15.41
N PRO A 97 -16.95 4.24 14.62
CA PRO A 97 -18.25 4.72 15.08
C PRO A 97 -19.23 3.57 15.35
N SER A 98 -19.26 2.53 14.50
CA SER A 98 -20.14 1.38 14.66
C SER A 98 -19.88 0.59 15.95
N GLN A 99 -18.61 0.53 16.40
CA GLN A 99 -18.27 -0.11 17.67
C GLN A 99 -18.65 0.71 18.91
N ARG A 100 -18.97 2.00 18.79
CA ARG A 100 -19.46 2.82 19.91
C ARG A 100 -20.98 2.79 20.07
N THR A 101 -21.71 2.32 19.05
CA THR A 101 -23.17 2.21 19.05
C THR A 101 -23.70 0.86 19.53
N HIS A 102 -22.80 -0.11 19.76
CA HIS A 102 -23.07 -1.41 20.39
C HIS A 102 -22.57 -1.43 21.83
#